data_AF-A0A2V6JYM6-F1
#
_entry.id   AF-A0A2V6JYM6-F1
#
_cell.length_a   1.000
_cell.length_b   1.000
_cell.length_c   1.000
_cell.angle_alpha   90.00
_cell.angle_beta   90.00
_cell.angle_gamma   90.00
#
_symmetry.space_group_name_H-M   'P 1'
#
loop_
_entity.id
_entity.type
_entity.pdbx_description
1 polymer ?
#
loop_
_entity_poly.entity_id
_entity_poly.type
_entity_poly.pdbx_seq_one_letter_code
_entity_poly.pdbx_strand_id
1 'polypeptide(L)'
;MALSPPIKLSDADKLDVLRRLDQFRQWRSLDEKRFCLVCGKIITGQLIQVAGGTRGNGPLRLSCPTERCNSIPMDWVMPTNEILAKVERMVAEKREAPVTIPVSPSNGGRAPSNGGHNGIASRLRKFAFLFKHAC
;
A
#
# COMPACT_ATOMS: atom_id res chain seq x y z
N MET A 1 16.45 13.40 6.93
CA MET A 1 16.02 14.05 5.68
C MET A 1 14.51 14.10 5.68
N ALA A 2 13.89 15.28 5.70
CA ALA A 2 12.44 15.39 5.65
C ALA A 2 11.96 15.05 4.22
N LEU A 3 11.14 14.02 4.07
CA LEU A 3 10.44 13.77 2.82
C LEU A 3 9.50 14.96 2.60
N SER A 4 9.69 15.68 1.49
CA SER A 4 8.77 16.74 1.09
C SER A 4 7.34 16.19 0.99
N PRO A 5 6.33 16.95 1.42
CA PRO A 5 4.95 16.48 1.33
C PRO A 5 4.56 16.20 -0.13
N PRO A 6 3.65 15.24 -0.38
CA PRO A 6 3.13 15.00 -1.72
C PRO A 6 2.45 16.26 -2.29
N ILE A 7 2.71 16.54 -3.55
CA ILE A 7 2.09 17.63 -4.32
C ILE A 7 0.77 17.12 -4.89
N LYS A 8 -0.29 17.92 -4.77
CA LYS A 8 -1.54 17.69 -5.50
C LYS A 8 -1.41 18.28 -6.90
N LEU A 9 -1.50 17.42 -7.91
CA LEU A 9 -1.50 17.78 -9.32
C LEU A 9 -2.86 17.46 -9.92
N SER A 10 -3.22 18.12 -11.02
CA SER A 10 -4.32 17.66 -11.86
C SER A 10 -4.00 16.26 -12.44
N ASP A 11 -5.01 15.51 -12.85
CA ASP A 11 -4.77 14.17 -13.42
C ASP A 11 -3.92 14.24 -14.71
N ALA A 12 -4.14 15.26 -15.54
CA ALA A 12 -3.33 15.48 -16.75
C ALA A 12 -1.87 15.78 -16.40
N ASP A 13 -1.61 16.73 -15.51
CA ASP A 13 -0.25 17.07 -15.07
C ASP A 13 0.44 15.88 -14.40
N LYS A 14 -0.30 15.11 -13.61
CA LYS A 14 0.22 13.91 -12.95
C LYS A 14 0.65 12.86 -13.95
N LEU A 15 -0.18 12.60 -14.96
CA LEU A 15 0.14 11.65 -16.02
C LEU A 15 1.39 12.08 -16.81
N ASP A 16 1.51 13.37 -17.12
CA ASP A 16 2.68 13.91 -17.80
C ASP A 16 3.95 13.82 -16.94
N VAL A 17 3.85 14.07 -15.64
CA VAL A 17 4.96 13.89 -14.70
C VAL A 17 5.37 12.41 -14.62
N LEU A 18 4.42 11.48 -14.56
CA LEU A 18 4.71 10.04 -14.56
C LEU A 18 5.46 9.63 -15.84
N ARG A 19 4.96 10.05 -17.01
CA ARG A 19 5.60 9.79 -18.32
C ARG A 19 7.02 10.37 -18.40
N ARG A 20 7.24 11.56 -17.84
CA ARG A 20 8.53 12.25 -17.89
C ARG A 20 9.58 11.64 -16.95
N LEU A 21 9.16 11.19 -15.77
CA LEU A 21 10.07 10.71 -14.71
C LEU A 21 10.26 9.19 -14.71
N ASP A 22 9.29 8.41 -15.18
CA ASP A 22 9.43 6.96 -15.40
C ASP A 22 9.75 6.67 -16.87
N GLN A 23 10.96 7.01 -17.29
CA GLN A 23 11.35 6.94 -18.71
C GLN A 23 11.53 5.51 -19.23
N PHE A 24 11.69 4.54 -18.33
CA PHE A 24 11.91 3.13 -18.68
C PHE A 24 10.62 2.43 -19.08
N ARG A 25 9.48 2.97 -18.65
CA ARG A 25 8.17 2.34 -18.77
C ARG A 25 7.12 3.41 -19.02
N GLN A 26 6.48 3.34 -20.18
CA GLN A 26 5.45 4.31 -20.53
C GLN A 26 4.20 4.13 -19.67
N TRP A 27 3.67 5.26 -19.20
CA TRP A 27 2.36 5.39 -18.57
C TRP A 27 1.34 5.89 -19.59
N ARG A 28 0.35 5.09 -19.98
CA ARG A 28 -0.71 5.53 -20.91
C ARG A 28 -1.89 6.18 -20.18
N SER A 29 -2.19 5.73 -18.98
CA SER A 29 -3.24 6.28 -18.10
C SER A 29 -2.84 6.19 -16.62
N LEU A 30 -3.57 6.89 -15.74
CA LEU A 30 -3.37 6.81 -14.29
C LEU A 30 -3.90 5.51 -13.67
N ASP A 31 -4.72 4.76 -14.40
CA ASP A 31 -5.27 3.47 -13.97
C ASP A 31 -4.31 2.30 -14.20
N GLU A 32 -3.22 2.52 -14.95
CA GLU A 32 -2.22 1.49 -15.16
C GLU A 32 -1.66 0.99 -13.83
N LYS A 33 -1.52 -0.34 -13.75
CA LYS A 33 -1.03 -1.03 -12.56
C LYS A 33 0.46 -1.31 -12.68
N ARG A 34 1.18 -1.12 -11.59
CA ARG A 34 2.57 -1.56 -11.41
C ARG A 34 2.69 -2.39 -10.16
N PHE A 35 3.59 -3.35 -10.17
CA PHE A 35 3.96 -4.12 -9.00
C PHE A 35 5.23 -3.56 -8.38
N CYS A 36 5.16 -3.11 -7.13
CA CYS A 36 6.32 -2.65 -6.39
C CYS A 36 7.09 -3.84 -5.84
N LEU A 37 8.33 -4.02 -6.29
CA LEU A 37 9.21 -5.12 -5.85
C LEU A 37 9.63 -4.99 -4.37
N VAL A 38 9.60 -3.77 -3.82
CA VAL A 38 10.02 -3.52 -2.43
C VAL A 38 8.94 -3.89 -1.42
N CYS A 39 7.70 -3.42 -1.63
CA CYS A 39 6.59 -3.68 -0.69
C CYS A 39 5.64 -4.80 -1.12
N GLY A 40 5.81 -5.35 -2.33
CA GLY A 40 5.01 -6.45 -2.85
C GLY A 40 3.54 -6.10 -3.13
N LYS A 41 3.24 -4.81 -3.37
CA LYS A 41 1.87 -4.33 -3.62
C LYS A 41 1.69 -3.86 -5.05
N ILE A 42 0.46 -3.99 -5.54
CA ILE A 42 0.02 -3.33 -6.76
C ILE A 42 -0.28 -1.87 -6.45
N ILE A 43 0.29 -0.98 -7.25
CA ILE A 43 0.09 0.46 -7.20
C ILE A 43 -0.43 0.94 -8.55
N THR A 44 -1.18 2.04 -8.56
CA THR A 44 -1.63 2.69 -9.79
C THR A 44 -0.99 4.07 -9.94
N GLY A 45 -1.01 4.60 -11.15
CA GLY A 45 -0.59 5.98 -11.44
C GLY A 45 -1.31 6.98 -10.53
N GLN A 46 -2.61 6.78 -10.27
CA GLN A 46 -3.40 7.61 -9.36
C GLN A 46 -2.84 7.63 -7.93
N LEU A 47 -2.31 6.51 -7.45
CA LEU A 47 -1.82 6.40 -6.07
C LEU A 47 -0.36 6.85 -5.92
N ILE A 48 0.45 6.77 -6.98
CA ILE A 48 1.86 7.17 -6.92
C ILE A 48 1.98 8.60 -6.38
N GLN A 49 2.89 8.77 -5.42
CA GLN A 49 3.14 10.05 -4.80
C GLN A 49 4.16 10.82 -5.64
N VAL A 50 3.87 12.10 -5.86
CA VAL A 50 4.79 13.04 -6.48
C VAL A 50 5.23 14.02 -5.41
N ALA A 51 6.53 14.12 -5.17
CA ALA A 51 7.09 15.00 -4.15
C ALA A 51 8.30 15.75 -4.73
N GLY A 52 8.70 16.85 -4.10
CA GLY A 52 9.77 17.72 -4.57
C GLY A 52 9.32 19.17 -4.67
N GLY A 53 10.06 20.01 -5.41
CA GLY A 53 9.66 21.40 -5.62
C GLY A 53 9.71 22.33 -4.39
N THR A 54 10.20 21.88 -3.23
CA THR A 54 10.13 22.62 -1.95
C THR A 54 10.91 23.95 -1.89
N ARG A 55 11.63 24.31 -2.96
CA ARG A 55 12.20 25.65 -3.18
C ARG A 55 11.86 26.19 -4.58
N GLY A 56 10.63 26.01 -5.02
CA GLY A 56 10.10 26.56 -6.28
C GLY A 56 10.60 25.88 -7.57
N ASN A 57 11.69 25.09 -7.54
CA ASN A 57 12.25 24.45 -8.75
C ASN A 57 13.04 23.15 -8.51
N GLY A 58 12.96 22.56 -7.30
CA GLY A 58 13.65 21.30 -7.03
C GLY A 58 13.06 20.15 -7.86
N PRO A 59 13.88 19.19 -8.37
CA PRO A 59 13.39 18.15 -9.26
C PRO A 59 12.29 17.32 -8.61
N LEU A 60 11.22 17.09 -9.37
CA LEU A 60 10.12 16.22 -8.97
C LEU A 60 10.62 14.78 -8.84
N ARG A 61 10.04 14.04 -7.91
CA ARG A 61 10.36 12.65 -7.62
C ARG A 61 9.07 11.85 -7.48
N LEU A 62 9.12 10.61 -7.95
CA LEU A 62 8.06 9.63 -7.79
C LEU A 62 8.40 8.69 -6.63
N SER A 63 7.41 8.40 -5.78
CA SER A 63 7.54 7.43 -4.69
C SER A 63 6.30 6.56 -4.54
N CYS A 64 6.50 5.36 -3.99
CA CYS A 64 5.40 4.43 -3.76
C CYS A 64 4.45 4.98 -2.69
N PRO A 65 3.12 4.80 -2.87
CA PRO A 65 2.11 5.25 -1.89
C PRO A 65 2.17 4.54 -0.55
N THR A 66 2.88 3.41 -0.45
CA THR A 66 2.90 2.60 0.77
C THR A 66 3.75 3.30 1.83
N GLU A 67 3.19 3.45 3.04
CA GLU A 67 3.91 4.03 4.17
C GLU A 67 5.25 3.32 4.39
N ARG A 68 6.32 4.11 4.54
CA ARG A 68 7.70 3.64 4.76
C ARG A 68 8.29 2.81 3.62
N CYS A 69 7.66 2.79 2.45
CA CYS A 69 8.25 2.20 1.25
C CYS A 69 9.03 3.27 0.48
N ASN A 70 10.33 3.05 0.31
CA ASN A 70 11.22 3.97 -0.38
C ASN A 70 11.42 3.61 -1.86
N SER A 71 10.56 2.76 -2.43
CA SER A 71 10.72 2.31 -3.81
C SER A 71 10.53 3.46 -4.79
N ILE A 72 11.34 3.44 -5.83
CA ILE A 72 11.39 4.42 -6.92
C ILE A 72 10.93 3.76 -8.24
N PRO A 73 10.75 4.51 -9.34
CA PRO A 73 10.28 3.95 -10.61
C PRO A 73 11.02 2.71 -11.08
N MET A 74 12.32 2.60 -10.82
CA MET A 74 13.12 1.41 -11.16
C MET A 74 12.61 0.11 -10.52
N ASP A 75 12.02 0.19 -9.33
CA ASP A 75 11.52 -0.95 -8.56
C ASP A 75 10.11 -1.40 -8.96
N TRP A 76 9.51 -0.77 -9.98
CA TRP A 76 8.10 -0.98 -10.35
C TRP A 76 7.99 -1.70 -11.68
N VAL A 77 7.55 -2.95 -11.66
CA VAL A 77 7.43 -3.77 -12.88
C VAL A 77 5.98 -3.88 -13.33
N MET A 78 5.76 -4.30 -14.59
CA MET A 78 4.41 -4.68 -15.02
C MET A 78 3.99 -5.94 -14.26
N PRO A 79 2.82 -5.94 -13.61
CA PRO A 79 2.34 -7.12 -12.91
C PRO A 79 1.99 -8.21 -13.92
N THR A 80 2.39 -9.45 -13.61
CA THR A 80 1.95 -10.62 -14.38
C THR A 80 0.52 -11.00 -13.98
N ASN A 81 -0.17 -11.76 -14.84
CA ASN A 81 -1.50 -12.29 -14.55
C ASN A 81 -1.55 -13.08 -13.23
N GLU A 82 -0.48 -13.81 -12.91
CA GLU A 82 -0.36 -14.54 -11.65
C GLU A 82 -0.35 -13.63 -10.43
N ILE A 83 0.39 -12.51 -10.49
CA ILE A 83 0.46 -11.53 -9.42
C ILE A 83 -0.90 -10.86 -9.24
N LEU A 84 -1.55 -10.47 -10.35
CA LEU A 84 -2.90 -9.88 -10.32
C LEU A 84 -3.90 -10.83 -9.64
N ALA A 85 -3.94 -12.09 -10.07
CA ALA A 85 -4.85 -13.09 -9.51
C ALA A 85 -4.56 -13.36 -8.02
N LYS A 86 -3.28 -13.40 -7.61
CA LYS A 86 -2.91 -13.56 -6.19
C LYS A 86 -3.42 -12.40 -5.34
N VAL A 87 -3.23 -11.17 -5.79
CA VAL A 87 -3.68 -9.98 -5.07
C VAL A 87 -5.21 -9.94 -4.98
N GLU A 88 -5.92 -10.28 -6.05
CA GLU A 88 -7.39 -10.35 -6.05
C GLU A 88 -7.92 -11.37 -5.04
N ARG A 89 -7.32 -12.57 -4.97
CA ARG A 89 -7.70 -13.59 -3.97
C ARG A 89 -7.45 -13.11 -2.53
N MET A 90 -6.32 -12.46 -2.27
CA MET A 90 -6.03 -11.92 -0.94
C MET A 90 -7.02 -10.82 -0.52
N VAL A 91 -7.45 -9.99 -1.47
CA VAL A 91 -8.47 -8.94 -1.22
C VAL A 91 -9.82 -9.58 -0.93
N ALA A 92 -10.20 -10.64 -1.66
CA ALA A 92 -11.44 -11.38 -1.40
C ALA A 92 -11.43 -12.07 -0.03
N GLU A 93 -10.35 -12.79 0.32
CA GLU A 93 -10.20 -13.47 1.60
C GLU A 93 -10.23 -12.50 2.79
N LYS A 94 -9.60 -11.32 2.66
CA LYS A 94 -9.68 -10.28 3.69
C LYS A 94 -11.11 -9.77 3.90
N ARG A 95 -11.95 -9.77 2.87
CA ARG A 95 -13.37 -9.38 2.96
C ARG A 95 -14.24 -10.49 3.54
N GLU A 96 -13.83 -11.74 3.40
CA GLU A 96 -14.48 -12.95 3.91
C GLU A 96 -14.12 -13.28 5.38
N ALA A 97 -13.47 -12.37 6.13
CA ALA A 97 -13.20 -12.62 7.55
C ALA A 97 -14.53 -12.85 8.29
N PRO A 98 -14.72 -14.00 8.97
CA PRO A 98 -16.00 -14.32 9.57
C PRO A 98 -16.27 -13.34 10.72
N VAL A 99 -17.37 -12.60 10.59
CA VAL A 99 -18.01 -11.97 11.75
C VAL A 99 -18.54 -13.11 12.62
N THR A 100 -17.68 -13.68 13.48
CA THR A 100 -18.15 -14.43 14.64
C THR A 100 -18.89 -13.45 15.53
N ILE A 101 -20.20 -13.33 15.32
CA ILE A 101 -21.13 -12.80 16.30
C ILE A 101 -21.03 -13.74 17.50
N PRO A 102 -20.59 -13.31 18.69
CA PRO A 102 -20.81 -14.11 19.88
C PRO A 102 -22.31 -14.08 20.15
N VAL A 103 -23.02 -15.14 19.78
CA VAL A 103 -24.39 -15.38 20.22
C VAL A 103 -24.32 -15.61 21.73
N SER A 104 -24.66 -14.60 22.52
CA SER A 104 -24.87 -14.74 23.96
C SER A 104 -26.23 -15.39 24.22
N PRO A 105 -26.32 -16.49 24.98
CA PRO A 105 -27.57 -16.93 25.58
C PRO A 105 -27.89 -16.02 26.77
N SER A 106 -29.07 -15.39 26.73
CA SER A 106 -29.64 -14.68 27.87
C SER A 106 -29.88 -15.64 29.04
N ASN A 107 -29.38 -15.32 30.23
CA ASN A 107 -30.10 -15.55 31.49
C ASN A 107 -29.55 -14.65 32.61
N GLY A 108 -30.47 -14.00 33.32
CA GLY A 108 -30.18 -12.84 34.17
C GLY A 108 -29.51 -13.12 35.52
N GLY A 109 -28.98 -12.04 36.12
CA GLY A 109 -28.53 -12.03 37.51
C GLY A 109 -27.53 -10.91 37.82
N ARG A 110 -27.94 -9.98 38.69
CA ARG A 110 -27.28 -8.78 39.26
C ARG A 110 -25.74 -8.76 39.43
N ALA A 111 -25.14 -7.67 38.90
CA ALA A 111 -24.32 -6.61 39.57
C ALA A 111 -22.96 -6.95 40.28
N PRO A 112 -22.06 -5.96 40.53
CA PRO A 112 -20.79 -5.86 39.81
C PRO A 112 -19.53 -5.89 40.71
N SER A 113 -18.36 -6.23 40.18
CA SER A 113 -17.09 -5.82 40.79
C SER A 113 -15.90 -5.82 39.83
N ASN A 114 -15.35 -4.61 39.70
CA ASN A 114 -13.94 -4.23 39.68
C ASN A 114 -13.01 -4.66 38.52
N GLY A 115 -12.31 -3.64 38.01
CA GLY A 115 -11.45 -3.71 36.84
C GLY A 115 -10.07 -4.32 37.09
N GLY A 116 -9.39 -4.58 35.98
CA GLY A 116 -8.03 -5.09 35.99
C GLY A 116 -7.62 -5.60 34.61
N HIS A 117 -7.25 -4.67 33.73
CA HIS A 117 -6.70 -4.93 32.40
C HIS A 117 -5.47 -5.84 32.44
N ASN A 118 -5.59 -7.04 31.88
CA ASN A 118 -4.43 -7.88 31.56
C ASN A 118 -4.47 -8.20 30.06
N GLY A 119 -3.65 -7.47 29.29
CA GLY A 119 -3.55 -7.56 27.84
C GLY A 119 -3.13 -8.96 27.37
N ILE A 120 -3.97 -9.54 26.52
CA ILE A 120 -3.72 -10.85 25.90
C ILE A 120 -3.15 -10.61 24.50
N ALA A 121 -1.86 -10.93 24.41
CA ALA A 121 -1.17 -11.49 23.25
C ALA A 121 -1.21 -10.72 21.91
N SER A 122 -0.12 -10.01 21.66
CA SER A 122 0.67 -10.08 20.43
C SER A 122 0.33 -11.27 19.52
N ARG A 123 -0.13 -10.98 18.29
CA ARG A 123 0.22 -11.77 17.09
C ARG A 123 -0.30 -11.14 15.79
N LEU A 124 0.33 -10.05 15.36
CA LEU A 124 0.42 -9.76 13.92
C LEU A 124 1.81 -10.21 13.47
N ARG A 125 1.88 -11.46 13.00
CA ARG A 125 3.11 -12.04 12.46
C ARG A 125 3.51 -11.26 11.21
N LYS A 126 4.76 -10.79 11.23
CA LYS A 126 5.55 -10.38 10.07
C LYS A 126 5.40 -11.40 8.94
N PHE A 127 5.21 -10.92 7.72
CA PHE A 127 5.72 -11.61 6.54
C PHE A 127 6.28 -10.59 5.54
N ALA A 128 7.56 -10.28 5.73
CA ALA A 128 8.46 -10.13 4.60
C ALA A 128 8.74 -11.56 4.12
N PHE A 129 8.60 -11.84 2.82
CA PHE A 129 9.37 -12.83 2.04
C PHE A 129 8.68 -13.07 0.71
N LEU A 130 9.17 -12.41 -0.35
CA LEU A 130 9.27 -12.88 -1.75
C LEU A 130 10.14 -11.79 -2.42
N PHE A 131 11.45 -11.89 -2.63
CA PHE A 131 12.35 -13.02 -2.83
C PHE A 131 13.74 -12.68 -2.26
N LYS A 132 14.42 -13.66 -1.66
CA LYS A 132 15.87 -13.67 -1.51
C LYS A 132 16.46 -14.58 -2.60
N HIS A 133 17.48 -14.05 -3.27
CA HIS A 133 18.49 -14.68 -4.13
C HIS A 133 18.10 -15.20 -5.53
N ALA A 134 18.73 -14.62 -6.56
CA ALA A 134 19.81 -15.29 -7.30
C ALA A 134 20.70 -14.25 -8.02
N CYS A 135 22.00 -14.32 -7.67
CA CYS A 135 23.22 -13.73 -8.26
C CYS A 135 23.33 -12.20 -8.44
#